data_AF-A0A2V3VW94-F1
#
_entry.id   AF-A0A2V3VW94-F1
#
_cell.length_a   1.000
_cell.length_b   1.000
_cell.length_c   1.000
_cell.angle_alpha   90.00
_cell.angle_beta   90.00
_cell.angle_gamma   90.00
#
_symmetry.space_group_name_H-M   'P 1'
#
loop_
_entity.id
_entity.type
_entity.pdbx_description
1 polymer ?
#
loop_
_entity_poly.entity_id
_entity_poly.type
_entity_poly.pdbx_seq_one_letter_code
_entity_poly.pdbx_strand_id
1 'polypeptide(L)'
;MTLQKIKSIQGKDEYVLLPIAVYRALKDQIEKELATCEANRNEAYEPFVLEDYVDNPIALARIKAGITQEQLAQCLGVSQAYVSQIERRDTVTNKMLERVHSAIRGAD
;
A
#
# COMPACT_ATOMS: atom_id res chain seq x y z
N MET A 1 11.74 4.42 23.64
CA MET A 1 13.12 4.48 23.14
C MET A 1 13.36 3.26 22.28
N THR A 2 13.65 3.44 20.98
CA THR A 2 13.88 2.32 20.05
C THR A 2 15.39 2.08 19.97
N LEU A 3 15.87 0.98 20.53
CA LEU A 3 17.28 0.61 20.46
C LEU A 3 17.61 0.19 19.02
N GLN A 4 18.60 0.84 18.39
CA GLN A 4 19.13 0.38 17.11
C GLN A 4 19.84 -0.95 17.32
N LYS A 5 19.50 -1.95 16.50
CA LYS A 5 20.02 -3.31 16.56
C LYS A 5 20.70 -3.64 15.24
N ILE A 6 21.84 -4.31 15.31
CA ILE A 6 22.42 -5.00 14.15
C ILE A 6 22.15 -6.49 14.26
N LYS A 7 22.05 -7.17 13.13
CA LYS A 7 21.88 -8.63 13.07
C LYS A 7 23.22 -9.28 12.82
N SER A 8 23.57 -10.26 13.66
CA SER A 8 24.68 -11.17 13.43
C SER A 8 24.46 -11.96 12.13
N ILE A 9 25.52 -12.57 11.59
CA ILE A 9 25.42 -13.51 10.45
C ILE A 9 24.50 -14.71 10.73
N GLN A 10 24.21 -14.99 12.01
CA GLN A 10 23.31 -16.03 12.48
C GLN A 10 21.91 -15.49 12.86
N GLY A 11 21.60 -14.23 12.54
CA GLY A 11 20.29 -13.60 12.76
C GLY A 11 19.99 -13.16 14.20
N LYS A 12 20.94 -13.32 15.12
CA LYS A 12 20.82 -12.87 16.52
C LYS A 12 21.02 -11.35 16.64
N ASP A 13 20.31 -10.74 17.59
CA ASP A 13 20.47 -9.32 17.90
C ASP A 13 21.85 -9.09 18.55
N GLU A 14 22.65 -8.23 17.94
CA GLU A 14 23.92 -7.75 18.47
C GLU A 14 23.90 -6.22 18.60
N TYR A 15 24.75 -5.71 19.49
CA TYR A 15 24.84 -4.29 19.80
C TYR A 15 26.28 -3.82 19.63
N VAL A 16 26.46 -2.70 18.93
CA VAL A 16 27.76 -2.02 18.82
C VAL A 16 27.80 -0.93 19.87
N LEU A 17 28.80 -0.98 20.74
CA LEU A 17 29.09 0.09 21.68
C LEU A 17 30.03 1.09 21.02
N LEU A 18 29.53 2.29 20.76
CA LEU A 18 30.34 3.39 20.25
C LEU A 18 30.79 4.29 21.42
N PRO A 19 32.10 4.50 21.63
CA PRO A 19 32.56 5.43 22.66
C PRO A 19 31.97 6.82 22.46
N ILE A 20 31.52 7.44 23.55
CA ILE A 20 30.77 8.71 23.48
C ILE A 20 31.55 9.85 22.82
N ALA A 21 32.88 9.85 22.97
CA ALA A 21 33.76 10.82 22.33
C ALA A 21 33.74 10.68 20.79
N VAL A 22 33.76 9.44 20.30
CA VAL A 22 33.69 9.13 18.86
C VAL A 22 32.32 9.51 18.31
N TYR A 23 31.24 9.17 19.02
CA TYR A 23 29.89 9.59 18.62
C TYR A 23 29.79 11.12 18.49
N ARG A 24 30.25 11.87 19.49
CA ARG A 24 30.19 13.33 19.47
C ARG A 24 30.98 13.94 18.32
N ALA A 25 32.15 13.38 18.00
CA ALA A 25 32.96 13.85 16.88
C ALA A 25 32.30 13.59 15.52
N LEU A 26 31.54 12.50 15.39
CA LEU A 26 30.89 12.09 14.14
C LEU A 26 29.45 12.58 14.01
N LYS A 27 28.84 13.08 15.09
CA LYS A 27 27.42 13.42 15.16
C LYS A 27 26.99 14.36 14.04
N ASP A 28 27.75 15.44 13.81
CA ASP A 28 27.40 16.45 12.81
C ASP A 28 27.43 15.87 11.38
N GLN A 29 28.38 14.96 11.10
CA GLN A 29 28.45 14.26 9.82
C GLN A 29 27.27 13.29 9.66
N ILE A 30 26.93 12.54 10.70
CA ILE A 30 25.79 11.61 10.71
C ILE A 30 24.48 12.37 10.43
N GLU A 31 24.25 13.49 11.10
CA GLU A 31 23.04 14.30 10.92
C GLU A 31 22.96 14.89 9.50
N LYS A 32 24.08 15.35 8.95
CA LYS A 32 24.15 15.87 7.57
C LYS A 32 23.85 14.79 6.52
N GLU A 33 24.43 13.60 6.67
CA GLU A 33 24.19 12.47 5.76
C GLU A 33 22.73 11.99 5.88
N LEU A 34 22.20 11.89 7.10
CA LEU A 34 20.79 11.55 7.32
C LEU A 34 19.84 12.55 6.66
N ALA A 35 20.08 13.86 6.82
CA ALA A 35 19.26 14.89 6.18
C ALA A 35 19.32 14.79 4.64
N THR A 36 20.48 14.43 4.09
CA THR A 36 20.66 14.21 2.65
C THR A 36 19.88 12.97 2.18
N CYS A 37 19.96 11.87 2.93
CA CYS A 37 19.18 10.66 2.65
C CYS A 37 17.66 10.90 2.78
N GLU A 38 17.22 11.68 3.77
CA GLU A 38 15.81 12.03 3.96
C GLU A 38 15.28 12.93 2.84
N ALA A 39 16.08 13.92 2.40
CA ALA A 39 15.75 14.76 1.25
C ALA A 39 15.61 13.94 -0.04
N ASN A 40 16.47 12.93 -0.22
CA ASN A 40 16.44 12.01 -1.36
C ASN A 40 15.46 10.84 -1.18
N ARG A 41 14.84 10.69 0.00
CA ARG A 41 13.94 9.56 0.32
C ARG A 41 12.65 9.61 -0.48
N ASN A 42 12.28 10.78 -0.98
CA ASN A 42 11.15 10.96 -1.88
C ASN A 42 11.41 10.40 -3.29
N GLU A 43 12.65 10.12 -3.67
CA GLU A 43 12.99 9.56 -4.99
C GLU A 43 12.97 8.03 -5.02
N ALA A 44 12.99 7.37 -3.86
CA ALA A 44 12.98 5.90 -3.77
C ALA A 44 11.60 5.31 -3.42
N TYR A 45 10.58 6.15 -3.22
CA TYR A 45 9.22 5.70 -2.94
C TYR A 45 8.38 5.77 -4.22
N GLU A 46 8.25 4.62 -4.90
CA GLU A 46 7.30 4.48 -6.00
C GLU A 46 5.87 4.47 -5.44
N PRO A 47 4.98 5.36 -5.90
CA PRO A 47 3.58 5.33 -5.51
C PRO A 47 2.95 3.98 -5.85
N PHE A 48 2.17 3.42 -4.92
CA PHE A 48 1.38 2.23 -5.21
C PHE A 48 0.18 2.62 -6.08
N VAL A 49 0.31 2.43 -7.39
CA VAL A 49 -0.75 2.67 -8.37
C VAL A 49 -1.57 1.38 -8.53
N LEU A 50 -2.83 1.41 -8.10
CA LEU A 50 -3.71 0.23 -8.10
C LEU A 50 -3.94 -0.34 -9.50
N GLU A 51 -3.96 0.53 -10.50
CA GLU A 51 -4.14 0.21 -11.91
C GLU A 51 -3.04 -0.72 -12.46
N ASP A 52 -1.86 -0.72 -11.83
CA ASP A 52 -0.74 -1.58 -12.24
C ASP A 52 -0.91 -3.04 -11.76
N TYR A 53 -1.87 -3.28 -10.86
CA TYR A 53 -2.08 -4.59 -10.22
C TYR A 53 -3.49 -5.15 -10.39
N VAL A 54 -4.44 -4.35 -10.90
CA VAL A 54 -5.86 -4.74 -10.99
C VAL A 54 -6.39 -4.42 -12.40
N ASP A 55 -6.43 -5.45 -13.24
CA ASP A 55 -6.92 -5.33 -14.62
C ASP A 55 -8.44 -5.14 -14.69
N ASN A 56 -9.18 -5.80 -13.80
CA ASN A 56 -10.64 -5.79 -13.87
C ASN A 56 -11.19 -4.44 -13.38
N PRO A 57 -11.91 -3.69 -14.24
CA PRO A 57 -12.31 -2.33 -13.91
C PRO A 57 -13.43 -2.29 -12.85
N ILE A 58 -14.18 -3.38 -12.65
CA ILE A 58 -15.15 -3.50 -11.55
C ILE A 58 -14.41 -3.64 -10.22
N ALA A 59 -13.41 -4.53 -10.17
CA ALA A 59 -12.58 -4.72 -8.97
C ALA A 59 -11.85 -3.42 -8.61
N LEU A 60 -11.30 -2.73 -9.61
CA LEU A 60 -10.66 -1.43 -9.43
C LEU A 60 -11.63 -0.39 -8.85
N ALA A 61 -12.83 -0.25 -9.42
CA ALA A 61 -13.85 0.68 -8.93
C ALA A 61 -14.27 0.35 -7.49
N ARG A 62 -14.41 -0.92 -7.15
CA ARG A 62 -14.74 -1.39 -5.80
C ARG A 62 -13.64 -1.04 -4.79
N ILE A 63 -12.39 -1.30 -5.13
CA ILE A 63 -11.24 -1.03 -4.24
C ILE A 63 -11.08 0.48 -4.04
N LYS A 64 -11.22 1.29 -5.10
CA LYS A 64 -11.23 2.75 -5.01
C LYS A 64 -12.35 3.29 -4.13
N ALA A 65 -13.49 2.63 -4.12
CA ALA A 65 -14.62 2.96 -3.25
C ALA A 65 -14.46 2.45 -1.80
N GLY A 66 -13.43 1.64 -1.52
CA GLY A 66 -13.16 1.12 -0.17
C GLY A 66 -14.17 0.08 0.33
N ILE A 67 -14.96 -0.54 -0.55
CA ILE A 67 -16.02 -1.48 -0.16
C ILE A 67 -15.62 -2.95 -0.42
N THR A 68 -16.23 -3.86 0.34
CA THR A 68 -16.06 -5.31 0.16
C THR A 68 -16.91 -5.84 -1.00
N GLN A 69 -16.62 -7.06 -1.46
CA GLN A 69 -17.44 -7.73 -2.48
C GLN A 69 -18.88 -7.97 -1.99
N GLU A 70 -19.07 -8.21 -0.69
CA GLU A 70 -20.39 -8.38 -0.08
C GLU A 70 -21.20 -7.08 -0.10
N GLN A 71 -20.55 -5.96 0.23
CA GLN A 71 -21.17 -4.64 0.17
C GLN A 71 -21.54 -4.26 -1.26
N LEU A 72 -20.65 -4.51 -2.23
CA LEU A 72 -20.97 -4.30 -3.64
C LEU A 72 -22.13 -5.18 -4.11
N ALA A 73 -22.18 -6.45 -3.67
CA ALA A 73 -23.28 -7.35 -3.94
C ALA A 73 -24.62 -6.82 -3.39
N GLN A 74 -24.62 -6.30 -2.16
CA GLN A 74 -25.79 -5.66 -1.55
C GLN A 74 -26.26 -4.45 -2.37
N CYS A 75 -25.34 -3.56 -2.76
CA CYS A 75 -25.67 -2.38 -3.58
C CYS A 75 -26.24 -2.76 -4.95
N LEU A 76 -25.80 -3.88 -5.52
CA LEU A 76 -26.25 -4.36 -6.83
C LEU A 76 -27.50 -5.26 -6.77
N GLY A 77 -27.90 -5.72 -5.58
CA GLY A 77 -28.96 -6.70 -5.39
C GLY A 77 -28.62 -8.08 -5.97
N VAL A 78 -27.35 -8.50 -5.89
CA VAL A 78 -26.85 -9.78 -6.44
C VAL A 78 -26.12 -10.58 -5.36
N SER A 79 -25.72 -11.81 -5.65
CA SER A 79 -24.91 -12.60 -4.71
C SER A 79 -23.43 -12.18 -4.71
N GLN A 80 -22.75 -12.36 -3.58
CA GLN A 80 -21.30 -12.15 -3.50
C GLN A 80 -20.53 -13.06 -4.47
N ALA A 81 -21.01 -14.29 -4.69
CA ALA A 81 -20.43 -15.21 -5.66
C ALA A 81 -20.50 -14.66 -7.10
N TYR A 82 -21.57 -13.96 -7.45
CA TYR A 82 -21.68 -13.29 -8.75
C TYR A 82 -20.67 -12.14 -8.88
N VAL A 83 -20.47 -11.34 -7.83
CA VAL A 83 -19.43 -10.29 -7.79
C VAL A 83 -18.03 -10.88 -7.96
N SER A 84 -17.73 -11.97 -7.25
CA SER A 84 -16.47 -12.70 -7.41
C SER A 84 -16.28 -13.22 -8.84
N GLN A 85 -17.34 -13.71 -9.47
CA GLN A 85 -17.28 -14.20 -10.84
C GLN A 85 -16.99 -13.07 -11.85
N ILE A 86 -17.61 -11.90 -11.69
CA ILE A 86 -17.46 -10.78 -12.64
C ILE A 86 -16.11 -10.07 -12.49
N GLU A 87 -15.53 -10.07 -11.29
CA GLU A 87 -14.19 -9.55 -11.02
C GLU A 87 -13.07 -10.45 -11.57
N ARG A 88 -13.37 -11.73 -11.84
CA ARG A 88 -12.44 -12.69 -12.45
C ARG A 88 -12.50 -12.72 -13.99
N ARG A 89 -13.43 -12.00 -14.61
CA ARG A 89 -13.54 -11.98 -16.07
C ARG A 89 -12.57 -10.96 -16.65
N ASP A 90 -11.96 -11.31 -17.78
CA ASP A 90 -11.06 -10.40 -18.52
C ASP A 90 -11.82 -9.28 -19.22
N THR A 91 -13.10 -9.51 -19.54
CA THR A 91 -13.94 -8.55 -20.25
C THR A 91 -15.17 -8.19 -19.45
N VAL A 92 -15.42 -6.89 -19.35
CA VAL A 92 -16.59 -6.30 -18.70
C VAL A 92 -17.30 -5.41 -19.71
N THR A 93 -18.63 -5.48 -19.74
CA THR A 93 -19.42 -4.59 -20.60
C THR A 93 -19.55 -3.21 -19.98
N ASN A 94 -19.52 -2.15 -20.80
CA ASN A 94 -19.68 -0.77 -20.32
C ASN A 94 -20.96 -0.57 -19.50
N LYS A 95 -22.07 -1.18 -19.94
CA LYS A 95 -23.35 -1.16 -19.21
C LYS A 95 -23.23 -1.70 -17.78
N MET A 96 -22.41 -2.73 -17.59
CA MET A 96 -22.20 -3.33 -16.27
C MET A 96 -21.32 -2.44 -15.40
N LEU A 97 -20.27 -1.86 -15.98
CA LEU A 97 -19.41 -0.90 -15.29
C LEU A 97 -20.20 0.35 -14.84
N GLU A 98 -21.03 0.92 -15.71
CA GLU A 98 -21.91 2.04 -15.38
C GLU A 98 -22.86 1.73 -14.23
N ARG A 99 -23.44 0.52 -14.24
CA ARG A 99 -24.31 0.04 -13.16
C ARG A 99 -23.55 -0.05 -11.84
N VAL A 100 -22.31 -0.55 -11.84
CA VAL A 100 -21.44 -0.59 -10.66
C VAL A 100 -21.15 0.80 -10.13
N HIS A 101 -20.72 1.73 -11.00
CA HIS A 101 -20.46 3.11 -10.58
C HIS A 101 -21.69 3.83 -10.03
N SER A 102 -22.87 3.53 -10.56
CA SER A 102 -24.13 4.08 -10.08
C SER A 102 -24.50 3.48 -8.72
N ALA A 103 -24.32 2.16 -8.54
CA ALA A 103 -24.58 1.49 -7.28
C ALA A 103 -23.65 1.96 -6.16
N ILE A 104 -22.38 2.23 -6.46
CA ILE A 104 -21.42 2.77 -5.50
C ILE A 104 -21.78 4.21 -5.10
N ARG A 105 -22.15 5.07 -6.05
CA ARG A 105 -22.54 6.47 -5.77
C ARG A 105 -23.89 6.61 -5.07
N GLY A 106 -24.77 5.62 -5.18
CA GLY A 106 -26.09 5.63 -4.54
C GLY A 106 -26.13 5.01 -3.15
N ALA A 107 -24.97 4.63 -2.58
CA ALA A 107 -24.87 3.98 -1.27
C ALA A 107 -24.55 4.95 -0.11
N ASP A 108 -24.56 6.26 -0.37
CA ASP A 108 -24.47 7.34 0.63
C ASP A 108 -25.83 7.65 1.29
#